data_AF-A0A6M1T0M6-F1
#
_entry.id   AF-A0A6M1T0M6-F1
#
_cell.length_a   1.000
_cell.length_b   1.000
_cell.length_c   1.000
_cell.angle_alpha   90.00
_cell.angle_beta   90.00
_cell.angle_gamma   90.00
#
_symmetry.space_group_name_H-M   'P 1'
#
loop_
_entity.id
_entity.type
_entity.pdbx_description
1 polymer ?
#
loop_
_entity_poly.entity_id
_entity_poly.type
_entity_poly.pdbx_seq_one_letter_code
_entity_poly.pdbx_strand_id
1 'polypeptide(L)'
;MPEEPNERLAYALAAAMDNPEVRQSVHEAMDASPYHEHKLVLGSFLQEARGSILKSSLAERLGGVDELKQLIQELPALDFYLPYETHRETWEHADDNLMAVCVLNVHAKQATAYHPDGSSRTLSSEEQIHQAEVAAMFTLHPAEPKSYRTAAESQASGSLQQSTRWHTRLSKIKNWTSDGIFGGDCEIYFETYLNKVDSPHLYRSNNIHAHSGSDDDPSTTDISPLAAIHPDKVSERELYTRVYESDGGWGGINKDDTYGTKVLTKEGSYSIDNANPVRNPPKIEATFVID
;
A
#
# COMPACT_ATOMS: atom_id res chain seq x y z
N MET A 1 -12.26 4.90 -23.63
CA MET A 1 -13.06 4.18 -22.60
C MET A 1 -13.21 2.74 -23.07
N PRO A 2 -13.06 1.74 -22.19
CA PRO A 2 -13.23 0.33 -22.57
C PRO A 2 -14.63 0.02 -23.13
N GLU A 3 -14.77 -1.06 -23.88
CA GLU A 3 -16.07 -1.50 -24.42
C GLU A 3 -16.83 -2.37 -23.41
N GLU A 4 -16.15 -3.31 -22.76
CA GLU A 4 -16.75 -4.27 -21.83
C GLU A 4 -17.28 -3.60 -20.54
N PRO A 5 -18.48 -3.95 -20.05
CA PRO A 5 -19.08 -3.30 -18.87
C PRO A 5 -18.20 -3.35 -17.61
N ASN A 6 -17.56 -4.49 -17.33
CA ASN A 6 -16.70 -4.64 -16.17
C ASN A 6 -15.43 -3.79 -16.30
N GLU A 7 -14.82 -3.74 -17.49
CA GLU A 7 -13.64 -2.92 -17.75
C GLU A 7 -13.95 -1.43 -17.69
N ARG A 8 -15.12 -1.00 -18.20
CA ARG A 8 -15.62 0.37 -18.07
C ARG A 8 -15.73 0.79 -16.61
N LEU A 9 -16.27 -0.07 -15.77
CA LEU A 9 -16.39 0.20 -14.34
C LEU A 9 -15.03 0.23 -13.65
N ALA A 10 -14.12 -0.71 -13.98
CA ALA A 10 -12.75 -0.72 -13.44
C ALA A 10 -11.98 0.55 -13.82
N TYR A 11 -12.08 0.98 -15.09
CA TYR A 11 -11.49 2.21 -15.59
C TYR A 11 -12.03 3.46 -14.87
N ALA A 12 -13.35 3.53 -14.69
CA ALA A 12 -13.96 4.64 -13.96
C ALA A 12 -13.57 4.65 -12.47
N LEU A 13 -13.49 3.46 -11.87
CA LEU A 13 -13.06 3.29 -10.50
C LEU A 13 -11.60 3.71 -10.30
N ALA A 14 -10.68 3.27 -11.17
CA ALA A 14 -9.27 3.67 -11.11
C ALA A 14 -9.12 5.19 -11.14
N ALA A 15 -9.81 5.86 -12.07
CA ALA A 15 -9.79 7.32 -12.15
C ALA A 15 -10.39 7.99 -10.90
N ALA A 16 -11.46 7.44 -10.32
CA ALA A 16 -12.03 7.96 -9.08
C ALA A 16 -11.07 7.79 -7.89
N MET A 17 -10.25 6.73 -7.88
CA MET A 17 -9.25 6.48 -6.86
C MET A 17 -8.05 7.42 -6.94
N ASP A 18 -7.90 8.23 -7.99
CA ASP A 18 -6.89 9.31 -8.02
C ASP A 18 -7.11 10.34 -6.90
N ASN A 19 -8.38 10.54 -6.53
CA ASN A 19 -8.76 11.50 -5.51
C ASN A 19 -8.58 10.91 -4.08
N PRO A 20 -7.70 11.49 -3.23
CA PRO A 20 -7.45 10.99 -1.89
C PRO A 20 -8.69 11.03 -0.97
N GLU A 21 -9.59 12.01 -1.14
CA GLU A 21 -10.83 12.07 -0.36
C GLU A 21 -11.78 10.92 -0.70
N VAL A 22 -11.83 10.51 -1.98
CA VAL A 22 -12.62 9.35 -2.40
C VAL A 22 -12.03 8.09 -1.78
N ARG A 23 -10.71 7.91 -1.85
CA ARG A 23 -10.03 6.75 -1.26
C ARG A 23 -10.28 6.65 0.26
N GLN A 24 -10.17 7.77 0.97
CA GLN A 24 -10.46 7.88 2.40
C GLN A 24 -11.88 7.44 2.73
N SER A 25 -12.87 7.99 2.01
CA SER A 25 -14.28 7.65 2.22
C SER A 25 -14.58 6.17 1.97
N VAL A 26 -13.92 5.58 0.96
CA VAL A 26 -14.03 4.15 0.65
C VAL A 26 -13.41 3.30 1.74
N HIS A 27 -12.21 3.66 2.20
CA HIS A 27 -11.50 2.91 3.23
C HIS A 27 -12.26 2.93 4.57
N GLU A 28 -12.74 4.10 5.01
CA GLU A 28 -13.58 4.21 6.21
C GLU A 28 -14.85 3.35 6.12
N ALA A 29 -15.44 3.25 4.93
CA ALA A 29 -16.59 2.40 4.70
C ALA A 29 -16.21 0.91 4.79
N MET A 30 -15.09 0.49 4.21
CA MET A 30 -14.57 -0.89 4.32
C MET A 30 -14.27 -1.27 5.77
N ASP A 31 -13.68 -0.36 6.56
CA ASP A 31 -13.42 -0.55 7.98
C ASP A 31 -14.69 -0.72 8.82
N ALA A 32 -15.68 0.12 8.52
CA ALA A 32 -16.98 0.08 9.16
C ALA A 32 -17.90 -1.02 8.61
N SER A 33 -17.43 -1.81 7.64
CA SER A 33 -18.20 -2.91 7.06
C SER A 33 -18.66 -3.87 8.15
N PRO A 34 -19.93 -4.31 8.13
CA PRO A 34 -20.42 -5.30 9.09
C PRO A 34 -19.86 -6.70 8.81
N TYR A 35 -19.01 -6.88 7.79
CA TYR A 35 -18.50 -8.17 7.34
C TYR A 35 -17.03 -8.36 7.72
N HIS A 36 -16.64 -9.58 8.09
CA HIS A 36 -15.24 -9.89 8.48
C HIS A 36 -14.24 -9.61 7.36
N GLU A 37 -14.68 -9.71 6.11
CA GLU A 37 -13.84 -9.59 4.92
C GLU A 37 -13.56 -8.12 4.53
N HIS A 38 -14.09 -7.14 5.27
CA HIS A 38 -13.98 -5.70 4.98
C HIS A 38 -14.49 -5.32 3.57
N LYS A 39 -15.41 -6.12 3.01
CA LYS A 39 -16.00 -5.91 1.69
C LYS A 39 -17.19 -4.95 1.76
N LEU A 40 -17.41 -4.20 0.70
CA LEU A 40 -18.60 -3.39 0.45
C LEU A 40 -19.41 -3.98 -0.69
N VAL A 41 -20.73 -4.06 -0.58
CA VAL A 41 -21.57 -4.36 -1.75
C VAL A 41 -21.73 -3.07 -2.55
N LEU A 42 -21.04 -2.94 -3.68
CA LEU A 42 -20.87 -1.67 -4.42
C LEU A 42 -22.19 -0.96 -4.66
N GLY A 43 -23.18 -1.68 -5.20
CA GLY A 43 -24.49 -1.09 -5.53
C GLY A 43 -25.22 -0.51 -4.31
N SER A 44 -25.09 -1.14 -3.14
CA SER A 44 -25.69 -0.65 -1.89
C SER A 44 -24.89 0.53 -1.33
N PHE A 45 -23.56 0.40 -1.31
CA PHE A 45 -22.65 1.44 -0.85
C PHE A 45 -22.85 2.76 -1.60
N LEU A 46 -23.00 2.72 -2.92
CA LEU A 46 -23.25 3.93 -3.75
C LEU A 46 -24.59 4.63 -3.42
N GLN A 47 -25.52 3.99 -2.72
CA GLN A 47 -26.75 4.65 -2.25
C GLN A 47 -26.63 5.24 -0.85
N GLU A 48 -25.57 4.91 -0.12
CA GLU A 48 -25.32 5.43 1.23
C GLU A 48 -24.65 6.81 1.17
N ALA A 49 -24.81 7.59 2.25
CA ALA A 49 -24.15 8.88 2.36
C ALA A 49 -22.62 8.78 2.22
N ARG A 50 -22.02 7.71 2.77
CA ARG A 50 -20.56 7.44 2.68
C ARG A 50 -20.10 7.04 1.28
N GLY A 51 -20.99 6.55 0.41
CA GLY A 51 -20.67 6.25 -0.98
C GLY A 51 -20.92 7.41 -1.95
N SER A 52 -21.44 8.53 -1.47
CA SER A 52 -21.86 9.65 -2.32
C SER A 52 -20.71 10.28 -3.10
N ILE A 53 -19.53 10.43 -2.48
CA ILE A 53 -18.35 10.99 -3.14
C ILE A 53 -17.84 10.07 -4.26
N LEU A 54 -17.74 8.75 -3.99
CA LEU A 54 -17.39 7.77 -5.02
C LEU A 54 -18.41 7.76 -6.15
N LYS A 55 -19.71 7.77 -5.83
CA LYS A 55 -20.78 7.80 -6.82
C LYS A 55 -20.66 9.02 -7.74
N SER A 56 -20.39 10.20 -7.20
CA SER A 56 -20.20 11.41 -7.99
C SER A 56 -19.00 11.29 -8.92
N SER A 57 -17.84 10.82 -8.43
CA SER A 57 -16.64 10.64 -9.26
C SER A 57 -16.83 9.59 -10.36
N LEU A 58 -17.49 8.47 -10.06
CA LEU A 58 -17.82 7.46 -11.07
C LEU A 58 -18.77 8.02 -12.13
N ALA A 59 -19.82 8.75 -11.71
CA ALA A 59 -20.79 9.35 -12.62
C ALA A 59 -20.12 10.37 -13.54
N GLU A 60 -19.29 11.26 -13.01
CA GLU A 60 -18.52 12.23 -13.80
C GLU A 60 -17.68 11.52 -14.87
N ARG A 61 -16.98 10.44 -14.50
CA ARG A 61 -16.13 9.70 -15.42
C ARG A 61 -16.90 8.93 -16.49
N LEU A 62 -18.12 8.48 -16.18
CA LEU A 62 -18.95 7.69 -17.08
C LEU A 62 -19.90 8.53 -17.94
N GLY A 63 -19.94 9.85 -17.74
CA GLY A 63 -20.78 10.77 -18.51
C GLY A 63 -22.10 11.16 -17.83
N GLY A 64 -22.37 10.65 -16.62
CA GLY A 64 -23.56 11.00 -15.84
C GLY A 64 -23.98 9.91 -14.85
N VAL A 65 -24.97 10.27 -14.02
CA VAL A 65 -25.55 9.36 -13.01
C VAL A 65 -26.40 8.26 -13.67
N ASP A 66 -27.06 8.58 -14.79
CA ASP A 66 -27.89 7.62 -15.51
C ASP A 66 -27.03 6.55 -16.20
N GLU A 67 -25.89 6.94 -16.77
CA GLU A 67 -24.89 6.05 -17.37
C GLU A 67 -24.28 5.12 -16.31
N LEU A 68 -23.92 5.66 -15.14
CA LEU A 68 -23.47 4.83 -14.01
C LEU A 68 -24.56 3.84 -13.59
N LYS A 69 -25.81 4.31 -13.46
CA LYS A 69 -26.93 3.45 -13.06
C LYS A 69 -27.17 2.33 -14.07
N GLN A 70 -27.13 2.63 -15.37
CA GLN A 70 -27.26 1.63 -16.42
C GLN A 70 -26.11 0.62 -16.36
N LEU A 71 -24.87 1.10 -16.22
CA LEU A 71 -23.70 0.22 -16.13
C LEU A 71 -23.78 -0.75 -14.95
N ILE A 72 -24.20 -0.26 -13.78
CA ILE A 72 -24.39 -1.11 -12.58
C ILE A 72 -25.52 -2.14 -12.80
N GLN A 73 -26.54 -1.84 -13.60
CA GLN A 73 -27.62 -2.78 -13.92
C GLN A 73 -27.20 -3.87 -14.93
N GLU A 74 -26.20 -3.60 -15.76
CA GLU A 74 -25.63 -4.58 -16.70
C GLU A 74 -24.72 -5.60 -16.02
N LEU A 75 -24.27 -5.31 -14.80
CA LEU A 75 -23.35 -6.13 -14.02
C LEU A 75 -24.09 -6.93 -12.93
N PRO A 76 -23.56 -8.09 -12.49
CA PRO A 76 -24.07 -8.74 -11.29
C PRO A 76 -23.89 -7.81 -10.07
N ALA A 77 -24.47 -8.17 -8.93
CA ALA A 77 -24.08 -7.54 -7.68
C ALA A 77 -22.57 -7.72 -7.48
N LEU A 78 -21.85 -6.66 -7.13
CA LEU A 78 -20.40 -6.67 -6.96
C LEU A 78 -20.01 -6.38 -5.52
N ASP A 79 -19.05 -7.14 -5.01
CA ASP A 79 -18.28 -6.74 -3.85
C ASP A 79 -17.09 -5.89 -4.28
N PHE A 80 -16.81 -4.88 -3.47
CA PHE A 80 -15.73 -3.92 -3.62
C PHE A 80 -14.83 -3.99 -2.40
N TYR A 81 -13.54 -4.24 -2.61
CA TYR A 81 -12.59 -4.52 -1.53
C TYR A 81 -11.13 -4.38 -1.97
N LEU A 82 -10.24 -4.43 -0.97
CA LEU A 82 -8.80 -4.54 -1.12
C LEU A 82 -8.39 -5.96 -0.68
N PRO A 83 -7.86 -6.80 -1.59
CA PRO A 83 -7.70 -8.23 -1.37
C PRO A 83 -6.69 -8.56 -0.26
N TYR A 84 -5.61 -7.79 -0.18
CA TYR A 84 -4.57 -7.98 0.82
C TYR A 84 -4.62 -6.92 1.91
N GLU A 85 -4.16 -7.32 3.09
CA GLU A 85 -3.97 -6.42 4.23
C GLU A 85 -3.01 -5.29 3.89
N THR A 86 -1.89 -5.60 3.25
CA THR A 86 -0.93 -4.61 2.75
C THR A 86 -1.62 -3.53 1.91
N HIS A 87 -2.50 -3.89 0.97
CA HIS A 87 -3.24 -2.89 0.16
C HIS A 87 -4.19 -2.03 0.99
N ARG A 88 -4.77 -2.56 2.08
CA ARG A 88 -5.59 -1.80 3.04
C ARG A 88 -4.78 -0.87 3.92
N GLU A 89 -3.49 -1.10 4.01
CA GLU A 89 -2.59 -0.35 4.86
C GLU A 89 -1.86 0.73 4.04
N THR A 90 -1.45 0.44 2.81
CA THR A 90 -0.64 1.36 2.00
C THR A 90 -1.45 2.26 1.05
N TRP A 91 -2.78 2.21 1.06
CA TRP A 91 -3.64 2.96 0.12
C TRP A 91 -3.50 4.48 0.21
N GLU A 92 -3.22 5.03 1.41
CA GLU A 92 -3.06 6.47 1.63
C GLU A 92 -1.86 7.03 0.84
N HIS A 93 -0.89 6.18 0.54
CA HIS A 93 0.39 6.52 -0.09
C HIS A 93 0.54 5.89 -1.46
N ALA A 94 -0.55 5.37 -2.01
CA ALA A 94 -0.47 4.62 -3.23
C ALA A 94 -0.23 5.50 -4.47
N ASP A 95 -0.52 6.81 -4.41
CA ASP A 95 -0.33 7.79 -5.50
C ASP A 95 -0.57 7.17 -6.90
N ASP A 96 0.40 7.30 -7.82
CA ASP A 96 0.32 6.72 -9.18
C ASP A 96 0.44 5.18 -9.18
N ASN A 97 0.85 4.61 -8.05
CA ASN A 97 1.09 3.19 -7.83
C ASN A 97 -0.15 2.46 -7.26
N LEU A 98 -1.33 2.79 -7.78
CA LEU A 98 -2.58 2.08 -7.51
C LEU A 98 -3.24 1.60 -8.78
N MET A 99 -4.06 0.56 -8.65
CA MET A 99 -4.85 0.03 -9.75
C MET A 99 -6.26 -0.35 -9.31
N ALA A 100 -7.19 -0.37 -10.26
CA ALA A 100 -8.50 -0.98 -10.07
C ALA A 100 -8.78 -2.07 -11.12
N VAL A 101 -9.47 -3.12 -10.71
CA VAL A 101 -9.83 -4.27 -11.55
C VAL A 101 -11.25 -4.75 -11.26
N CYS A 102 -11.96 -5.22 -12.29
CA CYS A 102 -13.28 -5.82 -12.16
C CYS A 102 -13.33 -7.19 -12.86
N VAL A 103 -13.41 -8.25 -12.05
CA VAL A 103 -13.31 -9.63 -12.50
C VAL A 103 -14.65 -10.33 -12.33
N LEU A 104 -15.35 -10.65 -13.42
CA LEU A 104 -16.67 -11.30 -13.37
C LEU A 104 -16.60 -12.83 -13.32
N ASN A 105 -15.49 -13.42 -13.77
CA ASN A 105 -15.27 -14.86 -13.74
C ASN A 105 -14.19 -15.18 -12.70
N VAL A 106 -14.58 -15.86 -11.62
CA VAL A 106 -13.67 -16.24 -10.52
C VAL A 106 -12.55 -17.20 -10.95
N HIS A 107 -12.66 -17.80 -12.14
CA HIS A 107 -11.62 -18.64 -12.75
C HIS A 107 -10.93 -17.96 -13.93
N ALA A 108 -11.07 -16.63 -14.06
CA ALA A 108 -10.38 -15.87 -15.10
C ALA A 108 -8.86 -16.03 -14.92
N LYS A 109 -8.19 -16.46 -15.98
CA LYS A 109 -6.72 -16.55 -16.01
C LYS A 109 -6.06 -15.21 -16.30
N GLN A 110 -6.84 -14.24 -16.77
CA GLN A 110 -6.39 -12.91 -17.11
C GLN A 110 -7.46 -11.88 -16.75
N ALA A 111 -7.02 -10.71 -16.32
CA ALA A 111 -7.88 -9.55 -16.09
C ALA A 111 -7.14 -8.26 -16.48
N THR A 112 -7.89 -7.29 -17.00
CA THR A 112 -7.35 -5.95 -17.28
C THR A 112 -7.56 -5.07 -16.06
N ALA A 113 -6.46 -4.57 -15.50
CA ALA A 113 -6.47 -3.58 -14.43
C ALA A 113 -6.06 -2.21 -14.97
N TYR A 114 -6.58 -1.15 -14.37
CA TYR A 114 -6.39 0.23 -14.82
C TYR A 114 -5.72 1.08 -13.74
N HIS A 115 -4.81 1.95 -14.16
CA HIS A 115 -4.23 3.02 -13.35
C HIS A 115 -5.13 4.27 -13.38
N PRO A 116 -4.97 5.21 -12.43
CA PRO A 116 -5.69 6.49 -12.39
C PRO A 116 -5.61 7.29 -13.70
N ASP A 117 -4.44 7.31 -14.34
CA ASP A 117 -4.18 8.00 -15.61
C ASP A 117 -4.92 7.37 -16.81
N GLY A 118 -5.55 6.21 -16.60
CA GLY A 118 -6.29 5.45 -17.60
C GLY A 118 -5.44 4.47 -18.41
N SER A 119 -4.13 4.38 -18.16
CA SER A 119 -3.30 3.30 -18.66
C SER A 119 -3.74 1.96 -18.06
N SER A 120 -3.43 0.87 -18.73
CA SER A 120 -3.89 -0.46 -18.35
C SER A 120 -2.77 -1.48 -18.32
N ARG A 121 -2.88 -2.45 -17.42
CA ARG A 121 -1.99 -3.61 -17.34
C ARG A 121 -2.84 -4.88 -17.34
N THR A 122 -2.44 -5.84 -18.18
CA THR A 122 -3.02 -7.19 -18.13
C THR A 122 -2.34 -7.98 -17.01
N LEU A 123 -3.14 -8.45 -16.07
CA LEU A 123 -2.72 -9.35 -15.00
C LEU A 123 -2.95 -10.79 -15.48
N SER A 124 -1.94 -11.64 -15.45
CA SER A 124 -1.96 -12.98 -16.06
C SER A 124 -1.64 -14.14 -15.11
N SER A 125 -1.43 -13.86 -13.82
CA SER A 125 -1.33 -14.87 -12.76
C SER A 125 -1.84 -14.32 -11.43
N GLU A 126 -2.25 -15.21 -10.52
CA GLU A 126 -2.50 -14.86 -9.10
C GLU A 126 -1.25 -14.21 -8.50
N GLU A 127 -0.05 -14.70 -8.81
CA GLU A 127 1.20 -14.06 -8.38
C GLU A 127 1.35 -12.62 -8.88
N GLN A 128 0.92 -12.27 -10.10
CA GLN A 128 0.93 -10.88 -10.56
C GLN A 128 -0.15 -10.01 -9.91
N ILE A 129 -1.15 -10.61 -9.28
CA ILE A 129 -2.20 -9.94 -8.50
C ILE A 129 -1.71 -9.74 -7.04
N HIS A 130 -0.95 -10.69 -6.50
CA HIS A 130 -0.36 -10.66 -5.15
C HIS A 130 0.96 -9.88 -5.08
N GLN A 131 1.79 -9.94 -6.13
CA GLN A 131 3.09 -9.28 -6.29
C GLN A 131 3.04 -8.14 -7.29
N ALA A 132 1.83 -7.69 -7.70
CA ALA A 132 1.75 -6.40 -8.36
C ALA A 132 2.49 -5.44 -7.44
N GLU A 133 3.57 -4.82 -7.94
CA GLU A 133 4.39 -3.83 -7.24
C GLU A 133 3.58 -2.54 -6.96
N VAL A 134 2.28 -2.68 -6.73
CA VAL A 134 1.30 -1.62 -6.52
C VAL A 134 1.04 -1.49 -5.03
N ALA A 135 1.02 -0.25 -4.57
CA ALA A 135 0.71 0.07 -3.19
C ALA A 135 -0.78 -0.18 -2.87
N ALA A 136 -1.68 -0.17 -3.86
CA ALA A 136 -3.06 -0.61 -3.64
C ALA A 136 -3.73 -1.15 -4.91
N MET A 137 -4.42 -2.29 -4.79
CA MET A 137 -5.29 -2.82 -5.85
C MET A 137 -6.74 -2.94 -5.41
N PHE A 138 -7.56 -2.02 -5.90
CA PHE A 138 -9.01 -1.98 -5.70
C PHE A 138 -9.69 -3.03 -6.58
N THR A 139 -10.41 -3.96 -5.97
CA THR A 139 -10.98 -5.11 -6.68
C THR A 139 -12.50 -5.10 -6.60
N LEU A 140 -13.12 -5.32 -7.75
CA LEU A 140 -14.53 -5.64 -7.90
C LEU A 140 -14.69 -7.10 -8.33
N HIS A 141 -15.52 -7.86 -7.61
CA HIS A 141 -15.90 -9.23 -7.99
C HIS A 141 -17.40 -9.49 -7.76
N PRO A 142 -18.00 -10.51 -8.40
CA PRO A 142 -19.37 -10.94 -8.11
C PRO A 142 -19.59 -11.20 -6.62
N ALA A 143 -20.61 -10.56 -6.05
CA ALA A 143 -20.85 -10.57 -4.62
C ALA A 143 -20.97 -11.99 -4.06
N GLU A 144 -20.20 -12.28 -3.02
CA GLU A 144 -20.15 -13.59 -2.36
C GLU A 144 -21.00 -13.58 -1.08
N PRO A 145 -21.38 -14.76 -0.55
CA PRO A 145 -21.89 -14.87 0.82
C PRO A 145 -20.87 -14.32 1.83
N LYS A 146 -21.36 -13.61 2.85
CA LYS A 146 -20.51 -12.88 3.82
C LYS A 146 -20.80 -13.33 5.23
N SER A 147 -19.77 -13.26 6.08
CA SER A 147 -19.89 -13.53 7.50
C SER A 147 -20.03 -12.21 8.27
N TYR A 148 -21.12 -12.06 9.03
CA TYR A 148 -21.34 -10.87 9.84
C TYR A 148 -20.41 -10.86 11.06
N ARG A 149 -19.81 -9.70 11.32
CA ARG A 149 -19.16 -9.38 12.59
C ARG A 149 -20.21 -9.35 13.70
N THR A 150 -19.79 -9.75 14.88
CA THR A 150 -20.57 -9.53 16.10
C THR A 150 -20.58 -8.05 16.46
N ALA A 151 -21.60 -7.61 17.22
CA ALA A 151 -21.73 -6.22 17.65
C ALA A 151 -20.51 -5.73 18.47
N ALA A 152 -19.84 -6.63 19.20
CA ALA A 152 -18.62 -6.31 19.95
C ALA A 152 -17.43 -6.03 19.02
N GLU A 153 -17.30 -6.79 17.93
CA GLU A 153 -16.25 -6.62 16.92
C GLU A 153 -16.47 -5.33 16.09
N SER A 154 -17.71 -5.02 15.73
CA SER A 154 -18.03 -3.77 15.02
C SER A 154 -17.74 -2.51 15.84
N GLN A 155 -17.92 -2.54 17.17
CA GLN A 155 -17.60 -1.40 18.04
C GLN A 155 -16.09 -1.20 18.26
N ALA A 156 -15.30 -2.28 18.25
CA ALA A 156 -13.84 -2.20 18.33
C ALA A 156 -13.24 -1.56 17.06
N SER A 157 -13.74 -1.90 15.87
CA SER A 157 -13.23 -1.36 14.60
C SER A 157 -13.60 0.11 14.36
N GLY A 158 -14.76 0.58 14.84
CA GLY A 158 -15.24 1.95 14.60
C GLY A 158 -14.64 3.03 15.52
N SER A 159 -13.87 2.64 16.55
CA SER A 159 -13.30 3.58 17.55
C SER A 159 -11.78 3.75 17.44
N LEU A 160 -11.11 3.00 16.55
CA LEU A 160 -9.70 3.20 16.23
C LEU A 160 -9.57 4.38 15.25
N GLN A 161 -9.39 5.59 15.80
CA GLN A 161 -8.88 6.74 15.05
C GLN A 161 -7.65 6.31 14.23
N GLN A 162 -7.60 6.72 12.96
CA GLN A 162 -6.55 6.41 11.99
C GLN A 162 -5.10 6.59 12.49
N SER A 163 -4.87 7.32 13.58
CA SER A 163 -3.54 7.55 14.15
C SER A 163 -3.00 6.43 15.04
N THR A 164 -3.76 5.35 15.31
CA THR A 164 -3.30 4.25 16.20
C THR A 164 -3.05 2.92 15.48
N ARG A 165 -3.15 2.86 14.15
CA ARG A 165 -2.87 1.62 13.39
C ARG A 165 -1.40 1.42 13.05
N TRP A 166 -0.61 2.48 13.15
CA TRP A 166 0.81 2.46 12.79
C TRP A 166 1.62 2.51 14.08
N HIS A 167 2.18 1.37 14.45
CA HIS A 167 2.94 1.28 15.68
C HIS A 167 4.42 1.54 15.48
N THR A 168 4.95 1.52 14.26
CA THR A 168 6.36 1.83 14.01
C THR A 168 6.49 2.75 12.80
N ARG A 169 7.21 3.85 12.96
CA ARG A 169 7.46 4.82 11.88
C ARG A 169 8.92 5.25 11.85
N LEU A 170 9.45 5.45 10.65
CA LEU A 170 10.74 6.10 10.48
C LEU A 170 10.54 7.62 10.50
N SER A 171 11.26 8.29 11.41
CA SER A 171 11.13 9.73 11.60
C SER A 171 12.31 10.52 11.06
N LYS A 172 13.47 9.87 10.89
CA LYS A 172 14.72 10.52 10.52
C LYS A 172 15.72 9.55 9.94
N ILE A 173 16.45 9.99 8.92
CA ILE A 173 17.64 9.32 8.41
C ILE A 173 18.83 10.28 8.55
N LYS A 174 19.94 9.77 9.07
CA LYS A 174 21.24 10.41 8.96
C LYS A 174 22.13 9.60 8.04
N ASN A 175 22.77 10.29 7.10
CA ASN A 175 23.60 9.67 6.07
C ASN A 175 25.01 10.25 6.09
N TRP A 176 26.02 9.39 6.26
CA TRP A 176 27.44 9.77 6.28
C TRP A 176 28.17 9.55 4.94
N THR A 177 27.49 9.10 3.89
CA THR A 177 28.15 8.81 2.60
C THR A 177 28.30 10.07 1.76
N SER A 178 29.52 10.31 1.27
CA SER A 178 29.86 11.42 0.37
C SER A 178 29.81 11.06 -1.11
N ASP A 179 29.88 9.77 -1.44
CA ASP A 179 29.72 9.25 -2.78
C ASP A 179 28.27 8.79 -2.98
N GLY A 180 27.75 8.97 -4.19
CA GLY A 180 26.34 8.79 -4.55
C GLY A 180 25.71 7.42 -4.23
N ILE A 181 26.46 6.49 -3.65
CA ILE A 181 26.03 5.17 -3.13
C ILE A 181 24.87 5.30 -2.11
N PHE A 182 24.72 6.45 -1.44
CA PHE A 182 23.46 6.79 -0.78
C PHE A 182 23.01 8.22 -1.09
N GLY A 183 23.58 8.80 -2.15
CA GLY A 183 23.24 10.13 -2.62
C GLY A 183 22.06 10.05 -3.55
N GLY A 184 20.86 9.90 -3.00
CA GLY A 184 19.67 9.72 -3.81
C GLY A 184 18.49 9.17 -3.02
N ASP A 185 17.67 8.41 -3.72
CA ASP A 185 16.46 7.82 -3.18
C ASP A 185 16.80 6.45 -2.57
N CYS A 186 16.30 6.19 -1.37
CA CYS A 186 16.43 4.91 -0.68
C CYS A 186 15.06 4.34 -0.32
N GLU A 187 15.04 3.04 -0.08
CA GLU A 187 13.86 2.28 0.31
C GLU A 187 14.14 1.54 1.62
N ILE A 188 13.16 1.56 2.51
CA ILE A 188 13.20 0.90 3.81
C ILE A 188 12.19 -0.24 3.77
N TYR A 189 12.68 -1.44 3.97
CA TYR A 189 11.86 -2.64 4.03
C TYR A 189 11.75 -3.06 5.49
N PHE A 190 10.54 -3.18 5.98
CA PHE A 190 10.21 -3.74 7.27
C PHE A 190 9.77 -5.19 7.07
N GLU A 191 10.40 -6.11 7.79
CA GLU A 191 10.16 -7.54 7.68
C GLU A 191 9.69 -8.11 9.02
N THR A 192 8.52 -8.73 9.04
CA THR A 192 8.03 -9.49 10.19
C THR A 192 7.93 -10.97 9.86
N TYR A 193 8.34 -11.81 10.82
CA TYR A 193 8.23 -13.25 10.72
C TYR A 193 7.11 -13.74 11.64
N LEU A 194 6.03 -14.29 11.07
CA LEU A 194 4.98 -14.95 11.86
C LEU A 194 5.53 -16.21 12.55
N ASN A 195 6.34 -16.98 11.84
CA ASN A 195 7.14 -18.10 12.35
C ASN A 195 8.51 -18.12 11.67
N LYS A 196 9.54 -18.68 12.32
CA LYS A 196 10.92 -18.79 11.77
C LYS A 196 11.06 -19.60 10.47
N VAL A 197 9.99 -20.26 10.04
CA VAL A 197 9.97 -21.16 8.87
C VAL A 197 9.22 -20.53 7.69
N ASP A 198 8.46 -19.46 7.92
CA ASP A 198 7.65 -18.80 6.90
C ASP A 198 8.42 -17.66 6.23
N SER A 199 8.07 -17.35 4.98
CA SER A 199 8.56 -16.15 4.29
C SER A 199 8.16 -14.90 5.09
N PRO A 200 9.05 -13.90 5.23
CA PRO A 200 8.70 -12.68 5.95
C PRO A 200 7.56 -11.94 5.24
N HIS A 201 6.68 -11.32 6.02
CA HIS A 201 5.83 -10.25 5.50
C HIS A 201 6.70 -9.02 5.31
N LEU A 202 6.69 -8.46 4.11
CA LEU A 202 7.53 -7.33 3.72
C LEU A 202 6.65 -6.09 3.52
N TYR A 203 6.98 -5.03 4.23
CA TYR A 203 6.42 -3.70 4.02
C TYR A 203 7.51 -2.77 3.52
N ARG A 204 7.28 -2.15 2.37
CA ARG A 204 8.23 -1.25 1.72
C ARG A 204 7.80 0.20 1.97
N SER A 205 8.76 1.06 2.32
CA SER A 205 8.54 2.51 2.37
C SER A 205 8.37 3.10 0.98
N ASN A 206 7.87 4.33 0.90
CA ASN A 206 8.05 5.13 -0.30
C ASN A 206 9.55 5.40 -0.54
N ASN A 207 9.88 5.88 -1.73
CA ASN A 207 11.22 6.39 -2.01
C ASN A 207 11.50 7.57 -1.09
N ILE A 208 12.56 7.43 -0.29
CA ILE A 208 13.01 8.45 0.65
C ILE A 208 14.27 9.07 0.09
N HIS A 209 14.20 10.34 -0.26
CA HIS A 209 15.38 11.09 -0.67
C HIS A 209 16.26 11.42 0.54
N ALA A 210 17.40 10.73 0.68
CA ALA A 210 18.38 11.01 1.72
C ALA A 210 19.55 11.81 1.14
N HIS A 211 19.76 13.02 1.64
CA HIS A 211 20.87 13.85 1.15
C HIS A 211 22.23 13.18 1.42
N SER A 212 23.24 13.44 0.58
CA SER A 212 24.61 12.98 0.86
C SER A 212 25.23 13.77 2.02
N GLY A 213 25.99 13.08 2.87
CA GLY A 213 26.76 13.69 3.96
C GLY A 213 28.27 13.50 3.77
N SER A 214 28.99 13.45 4.88
CA SER A 214 30.41 13.12 4.93
C SER A 214 30.72 12.32 6.20
N ASP A 215 31.90 11.68 6.24
CA ASP A 215 32.36 10.90 7.39
C ASP A 215 32.30 11.68 8.72
N ASP A 216 32.57 12.99 8.66
CA ASP A 216 32.63 13.87 9.84
C ASP A 216 31.32 14.64 10.10
N ASP A 217 30.47 14.80 9.08
CA ASP A 217 29.22 15.57 9.16
C ASP A 217 28.11 14.90 8.33
N PRO A 218 27.18 14.17 8.98
CA PRO A 218 26.09 13.52 8.26
C PRO A 218 25.07 14.54 7.78
N SER A 219 24.50 14.27 6.61
CA SER A 219 23.24 14.90 6.27
C SER A 219 22.13 14.33 7.18
N THR A 220 21.15 15.16 7.53
CA THR A 220 19.96 14.69 8.24
C THR A 220 18.74 14.99 7.38
N THR A 221 17.93 13.96 7.15
CA THR A 221 16.64 14.07 6.47
C THR A 221 15.55 13.73 7.47
N ASP A 222 14.70 14.71 7.80
CA ASP A 222 13.48 14.46 8.56
C ASP A 222 12.48 13.75 7.63
N ILE A 223 11.95 12.63 8.10
CA ILE A 223 11.07 11.78 7.30
C ILE A 223 9.64 12.09 7.67
N SER A 224 8.82 12.40 6.67
CA SER A 224 7.39 12.52 6.85
C SER A 224 6.86 11.23 7.49
N PRO A 225 6.02 11.29 8.54
CA PRO A 225 5.41 10.11 9.12
C PRO A 225 4.66 9.24 8.12
N LEU A 226 4.34 9.76 6.93
CA LEU A 226 3.66 9.06 5.83
C LEU A 226 4.61 8.29 4.91
N ALA A 227 5.91 8.56 4.96
CA ALA A 227 6.88 8.00 4.00
C ALA A 227 7.34 6.58 4.39
N ALA A 228 7.22 6.19 5.66
CA ALA A 228 7.69 4.89 6.15
C ALA A 228 6.99 4.50 7.46
N ILE A 229 5.95 3.68 7.32
CA ILE A 229 5.10 3.17 8.40
C ILE A 229 5.02 1.65 8.34
N HIS A 230 5.01 1.02 9.51
CA HIS A 230 4.78 -0.40 9.69
C HIS A 230 3.63 -0.60 10.67
N PRO A 231 2.67 -1.49 10.36
CA PRO A 231 1.44 -1.63 11.13
C PRO A 231 1.73 -2.20 12.52
N ASP A 232 2.57 -3.22 12.64
CA ASP A 232 2.77 -3.90 13.94
C ASP A 232 3.70 -3.16 14.90
N LYS A 233 3.43 -3.36 16.20
CA LYS A 233 4.28 -2.91 17.29
C LYS A 233 5.44 -3.88 17.50
N VAL A 234 6.65 -3.33 17.51
CA VAL A 234 7.90 -4.05 17.80
C VAL A 234 7.90 -4.79 19.14
N SER A 235 6.99 -4.44 20.07
CA SER A 235 6.91 -5.10 21.37
C SER A 235 6.41 -6.55 21.32
N GLU A 236 5.83 -7.02 20.22
CA GLU A 236 5.26 -8.38 20.13
C GLU A 236 6.12 -9.36 19.33
N ARG A 237 6.94 -8.86 18.39
CA ARG A 237 7.80 -9.65 17.50
C ARG A 237 9.05 -8.86 17.10
N GLU A 238 10.12 -9.57 16.75
CA GLU A 238 11.30 -8.95 16.14
C GLU A 238 10.91 -8.37 14.78
N LEU A 239 11.02 -7.04 14.66
CA LEU A 239 10.85 -6.32 13.40
C LEU A 239 12.22 -6.10 12.79
N TYR A 240 12.47 -6.68 11.63
CA TYR A 240 13.71 -6.49 10.89
C TYR A 240 13.53 -5.32 9.93
N THR A 241 14.51 -4.43 9.83
CA THR A 241 14.53 -3.36 8.84
C THR A 241 15.71 -3.53 7.93
N ARG A 242 15.49 -3.44 6.63
CA ARG A 242 16.55 -3.38 5.63
C ARG A 242 16.49 -2.06 4.89
N VAL A 243 17.65 -1.57 4.53
CA VAL A 243 17.80 -0.36 3.74
C VAL A 243 18.40 -0.76 2.41
N TYR A 244 17.76 -0.33 1.33
CA TYR A 244 18.20 -0.53 -0.04
C TYR A 244 18.34 0.82 -0.74
N GLU A 245 19.31 0.90 -1.65
CA GLU A 245 19.37 1.98 -2.64
C GLU A 245 18.25 1.79 -3.66
N SER A 246 17.54 2.86 -4.02
CA SER A 246 16.43 2.78 -5.00
C SER A 246 16.92 2.81 -6.46
N ASP A 247 18.20 3.07 -6.71
CA ASP A 247 18.74 3.33 -8.05
C ASP A 247 19.26 2.09 -8.81
N GLY A 248 19.20 0.90 -8.19
CA GLY A 248 19.55 -0.36 -8.84
C GLY A 248 21.04 -0.69 -8.91
N GLY A 249 21.90 0.03 -8.18
CA GLY A 249 23.32 -0.29 -8.02
C GLY A 249 24.18 -0.12 -9.27
N TRP A 250 25.46 0.22 -9.06
CA TRP A 250 26.41 0.51 -10.14
C TRP A 250 26.87 -0.78 -10.84
N GLY A 251 26.20 -1.18 -11.93
CA GLY A 251 26.73 -2.22 -12.84
C GLY A 251 25.73 -3.14 -13.54
N GLY A 252 24.42 -2.98 -13.36
CA GLY A 252 23.42 -3.71 -14.16
C GLY A 252 23.43 -5.24 -14.00
N ILE A 253 24.01 -5.75 -12.91
CA ILE A 253 23.92 -7.17 -12.52
C ILE A 253 23.10 -7.27 -11.22
N ASN A 254 21.81 -6.89 -11.32
CA ASN A 254 20.67 -7.36 -10.53
C ASN A 254 20.86 -7.56 -9.01
N LYS A 255 21.48 -6.62 -8.29
CA LYS A 255 21.36 -6.56 -6.83
C LYS A 255 21.36 -5.11 -6.39
N ASP A 256 20.22 -4.65 -5.87
CA ASP A 256 20.19 -3.46 -5.02
C ASP A 256 21.15 -3.70 -3.87
N ASP A 257 22.10 -2.78 -3.66
CA ASP A 257 23.07 -2.92 -2.59
C ASP A 257 22.34 -2.75 -1.26
N THR A 258 22.37 -3.80 -0.43
CA THR A 258 21.81 -3.74 0.92
C THR A 258 22.83 -3.10 1.85
N TYR A 259 22.39 -2.08 2.58
CA TYR A 259 23.20 -1.41 3.61
C TYR A 259 23.19 -2.17 4.93
N GLY A 260 22.47 -3.29 4.97
CA GLY A 260 22.39 -4.15 6.14
C GLY A 260 20.96 -4.29 6.64
N THR A 261 20.86 -5.09 7.69
CA THR A 261 19.60 -5.40 8.36
C THR A 261 19.74 -5.04 9.83
N LYS A 262 18.68 -4.49 10.41
CA LYS A 262 18.63 -4.19 11.83
C LYS A 262 17.36 -4.70 12.46
N VAL A 263 17.49 -5.30 13.64
CA VAL A 263 16.32 -5.66 14.46
C VAL A 263 15.95 -4.45 15.30
N LEU A 264 14.74 -3.95 15.11
CA LEU A 264 14.14 -2.97 16.00
C LEU A 264 13.63 -3.69 17.23
N THR A 265 13.90 -3.13 18.40
CA THR A 265 13.46 -3.68 19.70
C THR A 265 12.74 -2.67 20.58
N LYS A 266 12.90 -1.38 20.28
CA LYS A 266 12.29 -0.23 20.98
C LYS A 266 12.47 1.05 20.15
N GLU A 267 11.77 2.12 20.51
CA GLU A 267 12.02 3.44 19.95
C GLU A 267 13.50 3.84 20.09
N GLY A 268 14.04 4.47 19.04
CA GLY A 268 15.39 5.04 19.07
C GLY A 268 16.09 5.09 17.72
N SER A 269 17.35 5.54 17.78
CA SER A 269 18.28 5.54 16.64
C SER A 269 18.97 4.19 16.48
N TYR A 270 19.03 3.73 15.24
CA TYR A 270 19.64 2.46 14.87
C TYR A 270 20.66 2.67 13.76
N SER A 271 21.91 2.28 14.01
CA SER A 271 22.93 2.17 12.96
C SER A 271 22.63 0.93 12.12
N ILE A 272 22.45 1.15 10.82
CA ILE A 272 22.25 0.14 9.80
C ILE A 272 23.54 0.12 8.99
N ASP A 273 24.43 -0.80 9.36
CA ASP A 273 25.76 -0.90 8.79
C ASP A 273 25.87 -2.21 7.99
N ASN A 274 26.54 -2.15 6.83
CA ASN A 274 26.76 -3.34 6.03
C ASN A 274 27.73 -4.26 6.80
N ALA A 275 27.37 -5.53 6.96
CA ALA A 275 28.16 -6.49 7.72
C ALA A 275 29.52 -6.84 7.09
N ASN A 276 29.87 -6.24 5.94
CA ASN A 276 31.12 -6.51 5.23
C ASN A 276 32.28 -5.61 5.72
N PRO A 277 33.26 -6.13 6.47
CA PRO A 277 34.25 -5.33 7.21
C PRO A 277 35.42 -4.81 6.37
N VAL A 278 35.38 -4.95 5.04
CA VAL A 278 36.58 -4.79 4.19
C VAL A 278 36.84 -3.32 3.77
N ARG A 279 35.88 -2.41 3.96
CA ARG A 279 36.01 -0.95 3.83
C ARG A 279 35.17 -0.30 4.93
N ASN A 280 35.52 0.92 5.39
CA ASN A 280 34.66 1.69 6.29
C ASN A 280 33.23 1.64 5.74
N PRO A 281 32.30 0.90 6.37
CA PRO A 281 31.02 0.66 5.74
C PRO A 281 30.26 1.99 5.69
N PRO A 282 29.52 2.26 4.60
CA PRO A 282 28.60 3.37 4.58
C PRO A 282 27.72 3.29 5.83
N LYS A 283 27.71 4.36 6.61
CA LYS A 283 27.01 4.43 7.88
C LYS A 283 25.71 5.17 7.69
N ILE A 284 24.61 4.52 8.05
CA ILE A 284 23.28 5.13 8.07
C ILE A 284 22.71 4.96 9.46
N GLU A 285 22.12 6.02 10.00
CA GLU A 285 21.37 5.97 11.25
C GLU A 285 19.92 6.32 10.98
N ALA A 286 19.03 5.38 11.25
CA ALA A 286 17.59 5.54 11.11
C ALA A 286 16.96 5.68 12.51
N THR A 287 16.12 6.70 12.71
CA THR A 287 15.40 6.92 13.97
C THR A 287 13.96 6.46 13.85
N PHE A 288 13.61 5.41 14.58
CA PHE A 288 12.26 4.85 14.58
C PHE A 288 11.51 5.27 15.83
N VAL A 289 10.28 5.73 15.64
CA VAL A 289 9.31 5.97 16.71
C VAL A 289 8.38 4.76 16.77
N ILE A 290 8.14 4.24 17.98
CA ILE A 290 7.35 3.03 18.19
C ILE A 290 6.23 3.34 19.19
N ASP A 291 5.00 3.44 18.70
CA ASP A 291 3.81 3.90 19.43
C ASP A 291 3.08 2.75 20.16
#